data_AF-A0A5R9IZ46-F1
#
_entry.id   AF-A0A5R9IZ46-F1
#
_cell.length_a   1.000
_cell.length_b   1.000
_cell.length_c   1.000
_cell.angle_alpha   90.00
_cell.angle_beta   90.00
_cell.angle_gamma   90.00
#
_symmetry.space_group_name_H-M   'P 1'
#
loop_
_entity.id
_entity.type
_entity.pdbx_description
1 polymer ?
#
loop_
_entity_poly.entity_id
_entity_poly.type
_entity_poly.pdbx_seq_one_letter_code
_entity_poly.pdbx_strand_id
1 'polypeptide(L)'
;MLLTKITQALAVVISLVCLATAQQAQARQDCQLASNELRQLENDIRQANNRYNNMQRQSNSQRNMPQSEAERQQQEMARLRHQQEQQQYQQRRNDLNKIMNACRRIKHHN
;
A
#
# COMPACT_ATOMS: atom_id res chain seq x y z
N MET A 1 5.93 34.74 -43.58
CA MET A 1 5.33 33.41 -43.28
C MET A 1 6.26 32.42 -42.57
N LEU A 2 7.59 32.62 -42.53
CA LEU A 2 8.53 31.73 -41.80
C LEU A 2 8.51 31.92 -40.27
N LEU A 3 8.41 33.17 -39.79
CA LEU A 3 8.44 33.52 -38.36
C LEU A 3 7.35 32.83 -37.53
N THR A 4 6.15 32.67 -38.09
CA THR A 4 5.00 32.01 -37.42
C THR A 4 5.19 30.50 -37.29
N LYS A 5 5.91 29.84 -38.21
CA LYS A 5 6.20 28.40 -38.10
C LYS A 5 7.25 28.10 -37.03
N ILE A 6 8.23 28.99 -36.86
CA ILE A 6 9.28 28.86 -35.84
C ILE A 6 8.69 29.06 -34.43
N THR A 7 7.78 30.02 -34.26
CA THR A 7 7.10 30.25 -32.96
C THR A 7 6.19 29.09 -32.56
N GLN A 8 5.47 28.48 -33.50
CA GLN A 8 4.67 27.28 -33.23
C GLN A 8 5.54 26.07 -32.87
N ALA A 9 6.66 25.86 -33.57
CA ALA A 9 7.60 24.78 -33.24
C ALA A 9 8.21 24.98 -31.83
N LEU A 10 8.58 26.20 -31.46
CA LEU A 10 9.08 26.51 -30.11
C LEU A 10 8.02 26.27 -29.04
N ALA A 11 6.78 26.69 -29.28
CA ALA A 11 5.67 26.49 -28.34
C ALA A 11 5.37 25.00 -28.10
N VAL A 12 5.47 24.16 -29.14
CA VAL A 12 5.30 22.70 -29.03
C VAL A 12 6.44 22.08 -28.22
N VAL A 13 7.69 22.48 -28.48
CA VAL A 13 8.85 21.98 -27.74
C VAL A 13 8.80 22.39 -26.26
N ILE A 14 8.47 23.65 -25.96
CA ILE A 14 8.29 24.13 -24.59
C ILE A 14 7.17 23.36 -23.88
N SER A 15 6.04 23.13 -24.57
CA SER A 15 4.93 22.36 -24.00
C SER A 15 5.33 20.92 -23.67
N LEU A 16 6.04 20.24 -24.57
CA LEU A 16 6.53 18.88 -24.35
C LEU A 16 7.52 18.77 -23.18
N VAL A 17 8.43 19.74 -23.05
CA VAL A 17 9.40 19.78 -21.93
C VAL A 17 8.67 20.03 -20.60
N CYS A 18 7.69 20.92 -20.56
CA CYS A 18 6.88 21.18 -19.36
C CYS A 18 6.04 19.97 -18.95
N LEU A 19 5.50 19.21 -19.91
CA LEU A 19 4.77 17.95 -19.66
C LEU A 19 5.69 16.87 -19.05
N ALA A 20 6.92 16.73 -19.57
CA ALA A 20 7.88 15.74 -19.09
C ALA A 20 8.39 16.04 -17.67
N THR A 21 8.62 17.31 -17.32
CA THR A 21 9.07 17.69 -15.97
C THR A 21 7.95 17.59 -14.92
N ALA A 22 6.70 17.87 -15.30
CA ALA A 22 5.55 17.67 -14.43
C ALA A 22 5.33 16.19 -14.07
N GLN A 23 5.52 15.28 -15.03
CA GLN A 23 5.41 13.83 -14.79
C GLN A 23 6.46 13.32 -13.79
N GLN A 24 7.68 13.87 -13.81
CA GLN A 24 8.72 13.51 -12.84
C GLN A 24 8.42 14.02 -11.42
N ALA A 25 7.83 15.21 -11.28
CA ALA A 25 7.44 15.76 -9.99
C ALA A 25 6.32 14.93 -9.34
N GLN A 26 5.30 14.56 -10.12
CA GLN A 26 4.18 13.75 -9.65
C GLN A 26 4.63 12.32 -9.27
N ALA A 27 5.48 11.69 -10.08
CA ALA A 27 6.04 10.39 -9.74
C ALA A 27 6.75 10.40 -8.39
N ARG A 28 7.57 11.42 -8.08
CA ARG A 28 8.25 11.53 -6.77
C ARG A 28 7.28 11.65 -5.60
N GLN A 29 6.20 12.40 -5.77
CA GLN A 29 5.16 12.55 -4.75
C GLN A 29 4.44 11.23 -4.50
N ASP A 30 4.08 10.51 -5.57
CA ASP A 30 3.45 9.19 -5.47
C ASP A 30 4.37 8.18 -4.76
N CYS A 31 5.70 8.26 -4.98
CA CYS A 31 6.68 7.45 -4.25
C CYS A 31 6.71 7.73 -2.76
N GLN A 32 6.71 9.01 -2.38
CA GLN A 32 6.73 9.41 -0.98
C GLN A 32 5.45 8.97 -0.27
N LEU A 33 4.30 9.16 -0.92
CA LEU A 33 3.02 8.71 -0.41
C LEU A 33 3.00 7.19 -0.24
N ALA A 34 3.37 6.43 -1.28
CA ALA A 34 3.40 4.97 -1.23
C ALA A 34 4.37 4.44 -0.16
N SER A 35 5.52 5.08 0.05
CA SER A 35 6.46 4.73 1.11
C SER A 35 5.86 4.95 2.51
N ASN A 36 5.15 6.06 2.70
CA ASN A 36 4.50 6.37 3.97
C ASN A 36 3.35 5.39 4.24
N GLU A 37 2.52 5.12 3.24
CA GLU A 37 1.44 4.14 3.32
C GLU A 37 1.96 2.73 3.60
N LEU A 38 3.09 2.33 3.00
CA LEU A 38 3.69 1.02 3.26
C LEU A 38 4.12 0.90 4.72
N ARG A 39 4.73 1.95 5.28
CA ARG A 39 5.16 1.98 6.67
C ARG A 39 3.97 1.95 7.64
N GLN A 40 2.88 2.65 7.30
CA GLN A 40 1.64 2.60 8.06
C GLN A 40 1.01 1.21 8.01
N LEU A 41 0.93 0.61 6.82
CA LEU A 41 0.41 -0.73 6.62
C LEU A 41 1.17 -1.79 7.44
N GLU A 42 2.50 -1.70 7.52
CA GLU A 42 3.31 -2.61 8.35
C GLU A 42 3.00 -2.48 9.84
N ASN A 43 2.73 -1.26 10.32
CA ASN A 43 2.30 -1.03 11.70
C ASN A 43 0.90 -1.61 11.94
N ASP A 44 -0.03 -1.41 11.00
CA ASP A 44 -1.40 -1.93 11.09
C ASP A 44 -1.41 -3.47 11.14
N ILE A 45 -0.64 -4.13 10.26
CA ILE A 45 -0.46 -5.59 10.28
C ILE A 45 0.06 -6.06 11.65
N ARG A 46 1.07 -5.38 12.19
CA ARG A 46 1.65 -5.73 13.50
C ARG A 46 0.61 -5.60 14.62
N GLN A 47 -0.17 -4.53 14.61
CA GLN A 47 -1.23 -4.32 15.59
C GLN A 47 -2.35 -5.38 15.47
N ALA A 48 -2.81 -5.66 14.25
CA ALA A 48 -3.82 -6.68 13.97
C ALA A 48 -3.37 -8.06 14.46
N ASN A 49 -2.13 -8.45 14.14
CA ASN A 49 -1.53 -9.70 14.60
C ASN A 49 -1.44 -9.77 16.13
N ASN A 50 -1.04 -8.68 16.79
CA ASN A 50 -0.99 -8.63 18.26
C ASN A 50 -2.37 -8.80 18.89
N ARG A 51 -3.41 -8.18 18.32
CA ARG A 51 -4.80 -8.33 18.79
C ARG A 51 -5.27 -9.77 18.66
N TYR A 52 -5.05 -10.38 17.50
CA TYR A 52 -5.43 -11.78 17.25
C TYR A 52 -4.67 -12.76 18.17
N ASN A 53 -3.36 -12.56 18.33
CA ASN A 53 -2.55 -13.39 19.23
C ASN A 53 -2.98 -13.25 20.70
N ASN A 54 -3.33 -12.05 21.15
CA ASN A 54 -3.85 -11.83 22.50
C ASN A 54 -5.20 -12.55 22.70
N MET A 55 -6.10 -12.49 21.72
CA MET A 55 -7.36 -13.24 21.74
C MET A 55 -7.12 -14.75 21.82
N GLN A 56 -6.18 -15.29 21.04
CA GLN A 56 -5.83 -16.71 21.11
C GLN A 56 -5.22 -17.11 22.46
N ARG A 57 -4.38 -16.26 23.05
CA ARG A 57 -3.80 -16.52 24.38
C ARG A 57 -4.86 -16.52 25.47
N GLN A 58 -5.84 -15.61 25.40
CA GLN A 58 -6.98 -15.59 26.33
C GLN A 58 -7.80 -16.88 26.22
N SER A 59 -8.13 -17.31 25.00
CA SER A 59 -8.80 -18.61 24.78
C SER A 59 -8.00 -19.78 25.37
N ASN A 60 -6.69 -19.82 25.14
CA ASN A 60 -5.82 -20.87 25.68
C ASN A 60 -5.70 -20.84 27.20
N SER A 61 -5.77 -19.67 27.83
CA SER A 61 -5.76 -19.55 29.30
C SER A 61 -7.03 -20.09 29.97
N GLN A 62 -8.12 -20.24 29.21
CA GLN A 62 -9.38 -20.83 29.68
C GLN A 62 -9.49 -22.34 29.36
N ARG A 63 -8.40 -22.99 28.93
CA ARG A 63 -8.39 -24.41 28.48
C ARG A 63 -8.97 -25.42 29.47
N ASN A 64 -8.98 -25.12 30.76
CA ASN A 64 -9.50 -26.01 31.80
C ASN A 64 -11.01 -25.83 32.05
N MET A 65 -11.67 -24.90 31.36
CA MET A 65 -13.12 -24.71 31.37
C MET A 65 -13.71 -25.27 30.07
N PRO A 66 -14.82 -26.02 30.12
CA PRO A 66 -15.50 -26.46 28.92
C PRO A 66 -16.00 -25.25 28.11
N GLN A 67 -15.52 -25.10 26.87
CA GLN A 67 -16.00 -24.08 25.95
C GLN A 67 -17.41 -24.43 25.48
N SER A 68 -18.31 -23.45 25.54
CA SER A 68 -19.64 -23.52 24.94
C SER A 68 -19.56 -23.56 23.41
N GLU A 69 -20.63 -24.03 22.76
CA GLU A 69 -20.74 -24.01 21.30
C GLU A 69 -20.69 -22.58 20.72
N ALA A 70 -21.27 -21.61 21.44
CA ALA A 70 -21.22 -20.21 21.07
C ALA A 70 -19.77 -19.66 21.06
N GLU A 71 -18.94 -20.02 22.04
CA GLU A 71 -17.53 -19.62 22.09
C GLU A 71 -16.71 -20.23 20.96
N ARG A 72 -16.99 -21.50 20.61
CA ARG A 72 -16.33 -22.15 19.46
C ARG A 72 -16.66 -21.44 18.15
N GLN A 73 -17.93 -21.13 17.91
CA GLN A 73 -18.36 -20.39 16.71
C GLN A 73 -17.73 -18.98 16.66
N GLN A 74 -17.65 -18.28 17.79
CA GLN A 74 -16.99 -16.97 17.84
C GLN A 74 -15.50 -17.05 17.50
N GLN A 75 -14.78 -18.05 18.00
CA GLN A 75 -13.36 -18.24 17.68
C GLN A 75 -13.14 -18.57 16.21
N GLU A 76 -14.01 -19.39 15.62
CA GLU A 76 -13.97 -19.70 14.19
C GLU A 76 -14.22 -18.46 13.34
N MET A 77 -15.23 -17.66 13.66
CA MET A 77 -15.48 -16.38 12.98
C MET A 77 -14.28 -15.41 13.12
N ALA A 78 -13.69 -15.31 14.30
CA ALA A 78 -12.52 -14.47 14.51
C ALA A 78 -11.31 -14.93 13.67
N ARG A 79 -11.08 -16.24 13.56
CA ARG A 79 -10.07 -16.82 12.68
C ARG A 79 -10.33 -16.49 11.21
N LEU A 80 -11.56 -16.66 10.73
CA LEU A 80 -11.92 -16.37 9.35
C LEU A 80 -11.73 -14.88 9.01
N ARG A 81 -12.18 -13.98 9.88
CA ARG A 81 -11.96 -12.53 9.72
C ARG A 81 -10.47 -12.19 9.66
N HIS A 82 -9.67 -12.77 10.55
CA HIS A 82 -8.24 -12.55 10.55
C HIS A 82 -7.58 -13.05 9.24
N GLN A 83 -7.97 -14.21 8.73
CA GLN A 83 -7.45 -14.72 7.46
C GLN A 83 -7.79 -13.79 6.28
N GLN A 84 -9.02 -13.27 6.21
CA GLN A 84 -9.42 -12.31 5.19
C GLN A 84 -8.62 -11.01 5.29
N GLU A 85 -8.45 -10.49 6.50
CA GLU A 85 -7.68 -9.27 6.75
C GLU A 85 -6.21 -9.44 6.32
N GLN A 86 -5.58 -10.59 6.60
CA GLN A 86 -4.22 -10.89 6.13
C GLN A 86 -4.12 -10.90 4.60
N GLN A 87 -5.12 -11.43 3.89
CA GLN A 87 -5.13 -11.42 2.43
C GLN A 87 -5.21 -9.99 1.87
N GLN A 88 -6.07 -9.14 2.46
CA GLN A 88 -6.19 -7.75 2.05
C GLN A 88 -4.90 -6.96 2.30
N TYR A 89 -4.27 -7.17 3.46
CA TYR A 89 -2.97 -6.57 3.76
C TYR A 89 -1.88 -7.01 2.78
N GLN A 90 -1.84 -8.29 2.42
CA GLN A 90 -0.87 -8.80 1.44
C GLN A 90 -1.10 -8.17 0.05
N GLN A 91 -2.34 -8.06 -0.39
CA GLN A 91 -2.67 -7.40 -1.65
C GLN A 91 -2.23 -5.93 -1.64
N ARG A 92 -2.61 -5.17 -0.61
CA ARG A 92 -2.24 -3.75 -0.50
C ARG A 92 -0.73 -3.55 -0.42
N ARG A 93 -0.02 -4.44 0.28
CA ARG A 93 1.45 -4.45 0.34
C ARG A 93 2.06 -4.69 -1.04
N ASN A 94 1.52 -5.63 -1.81
CA ASN A 94 1.99 -5.90 -3.18
C ASN A 94 1.80 -4.67 -4.08
N ASP A 95 0.67 -3.98 -3.98
CA ASP A 95 0.37 -2.82 -4.82
C ASP A 95 1.27 -1.62 -4.46
N LEU A 96 1.45 -1.33 -3.18
CA LEU A 96 2.40 -0.30 -2.73
C LEU A 96 3.84 -0.63 -3.17
N ASN A 97 4.25 -1.90 -3.10
CA ASN A 97 5.56 -2.32 -3.59
C ASN A 97 5.72 -2.17 -5.10
N LYS A 98 4.67 -2.36 -5.91
CA LYS A 98 4.72 -2.07 -7.36
C LYS A 98 5.01 -0.59 -7.62
N ILE A 99 4.34 0.30 -6.89
CA ILE A 99 4.58 1.75 -6.98
C ILE A 99 6.02 2.07 -6.56
N MET A 100 6.48 1.55 -5.41
CA MET A 100 7.85 1.73 -4.93
C MET A 100 8.92 1.20 -5.91
N ASN A 101 8.64 0.10 -6.61
CA ASN A 101 9.55 -0.44 -7.62
C ASN A 101 9.57 0.42 -8.90
N ALA A 102 8.41 0.95 -9.33
CA ALA A 102 8.35 1.91 -10.44
C ALA A 102 9.16 3.17 -10.12
N CYS A 103 8.99 3.70 -8.90
CA CYS A 103 9.78 4.80 -8.34
C CYS A 103 11.29 4.55 -8.37
N ARG A 104 11.70 3.35 -7.98
CA ARG A 104 13.13 2.96 -7.98
C ARG A 104 13.72 3.00 -9.38
N ARG A 105 12.99 2.54 -10.39
CA ARG A 105 13.43 2.56 -11.80
C ARG A 105 13.61 3.99 -12.31
N ILE A 106 12.69 4.90 -11.99
CA ILE A 106 12.80 6.31 -12.38
C ILE A 106 14.05 6.96 -11.76
N LYS A 107 14.38 6.62 -10.51
CA LYS A 107 15.57 7.15 -9.82
C LYS A 107 16.90 6.60 -10.38
N HIS A 108 16.92 5.37 -10.91
CA HIS A 108 18.12 4.75 -11.48
C HIS A 108 18.38 5.10 -12.96
N HIS A 109 17.42 5.72 -13.66
CA HIS A 109 17.58 6.18 -15.05
C HIS A 109 18.01 7.65 -15.18
N ASN A 110 18.19 8.35 -14.04
CA ASN A 110 18.83 9.66 -13.93
C ASN A 110 20.23 9.50 -13.32
#